data_AF-A0A955I4L5-F1
#
_entry.id   AF-A0A955I4L5-F1
#
_cell.length_a   1.000
_cell.length_b   1.000
_cell.length_c   1.000
_cell.angle_alpha   90.00
_cell.angle_beta   90.00
_cell.angle_gamma   90.00
#
_symmetry.space_group_name_H-M   'P 1'
#
loop_
_entity.id
_entity.type
_entity.pdbx_description
1 polymer ?
#
loop_
_entity_poly.entity_id
_entity_poly.type
_entity_poly.pdbx_seq_one_letter_code
_entity_poly.pdbx_strand_id
1 'polypeptide(L)'
;MSDEGQEHDVFAQNVPPKRKTKESNTPALDFFGTDLTEEARNGKIDHIIGRDTEIERLVSILNRKTKNNPCLVGEPGVGKTAVVE
;
A
#
# COMPACT_ATOMS: atom_id res chain seq x y z
N MET A 1 -13.94 47.84 -15.82
CA MET A 1 -12.91 48.15 -14.81
C MET A 1 -13.44 47.62 -13.49
N SER A 2 -13.09 46.46 -12.98
CA SER A 2 -12.03 45.46 -13.28
C SER A 2 -12.53 44.18 -12.57
N ASP A 3 -12.85 43.08 -13.26
CA ASP A 3 -12.00 41.92 -13.56
C ASP A 3 -11.01 41.48 -12.46
N GLU A 4 -10.83 40.14 -12.34
CA GLU A 4 -10.09 39.33 -11.35
C GLU A 4 -10.94 38.80 -10.17
N GLY A 5 -11.06 37.52 -9.88
CA GLY A 5 -10.53 36.27 -10.44
C GLY A 5 -11.07 35.11 -9.58
N GLN A 6 -11.43 33.99 -10.21
CA GLN A 6 -11.96 32.79 -9.56
C GLN A 6 -10.87 32.06 -8.77
N GLU A 7 -11.13 31.71 -7.51
CA GLU A 7 -10.39 30.65 -6.82
C GLU A 7 -11.26 29.39 -6.83
N HIS A 8 -10.95 28.53 -7.78
CA HIS A 8 -11.47 27.19 -7.88
C HIS A 8 -10.48 26.23 -7.20
N ASP A 9 -10.83 25.74 -6.01
CA ASP A 9 -10.11 24.66 -5.35
C ASP A 9 -10.37 23.33 -6.09
N VAL A 10 -9.54 23.04 -7.10
CA VAL A 10 -9.71 21.89 -8.02
C VAL A 10 -9.10 20.58 -7.49
N PHE A 11 -8.75 20.46 -6.21
CA PHE A 11 -7.90 19.34 -5.72
C PHE A 11 -8.51 18.40 -4.67
N ALA A 12 -9.84 18.30 -4.56
CA ALA A 12 -10.48 17.43 -3.57
C ALA A 12 -11.06 16.09 -4.11
N GLN A 13 -10.79 15.69 -5.35
CA GLN A 13 -11.49 14.55 -5.99
C GLN A 13 -10.76 13.19 -5.98
N ASN A 14 -9.92 12.89 -4.98
CA ASN A 14 -9.37 11.53 -4.87
C ASN A 14 -9.24 10.98 -3.44
N VAL A 15 -10.14 11.37 -2.53
CA VAL A 15 -10.28 10.64 -1.25
C VAL A 15 -11.05 9.35 -1.54
N PRO A 16 -10.41 8.15 -1.49
CA PRO A 16 -11.12 6.90 -1.68
C PRO A 16 -12.23 6.79 -0.62
N PRO A 17 -13.39 6.22 -0.95
CA PRO A 17 -14.52 6.15 -0.03
C PRO A 17 -14.07 5.42 1.24
N LYS A 18 -14.15 6.12 2.39
CA LYS A 18 -13.91 5.56 3.73
C LYS A 18 -14.85 4.36 3.89
N ARG A 19 -14.33 3.15 3.70
CA ARG A 19 -15.09 1.91 3.88
C ARG A 19 -15.62 1.96 5.31
N LYS A 20 -16.96 1.95 5.45
CA LYS A 20 -17.62 1.71 6.73
C LYS A 20 -16.93 0.52 7.37
N THR A 21 -16.52 0.68 8.63
CA THR A 21 -15.98 -0.37 9.49
C THR A 21 -17.00 -1.51 9.52
N LYS A 22 -16.90 -2.43 8.56
CA LYS A 22 -17.51 -3.75 8.70
C LYS A 22 -16.80 -4.34 9.90
N GLU A 23 -17.56 -4.81 10.88
CA GLU A 23 -17.00 -5.73 11.87
C GLU A 23 -16.13 -6.75 11.13
N SER A 24 -14.88 -6.86 11.57
CA SER A 24 -13.89 -7.68 10.91
C SER A 24 -14.44 -9.09 10.76
N ASN A 25 -14.47 -9.57 9.51
CA ASN A 25 -14.88 -10.94 9.23
C ASN A 25 -13.79 -11.95 9.64
N THR A 26 -12.69 -11.48 10.26
CA THR A 26 -11.49 -12.25 10.60
C THR A 26 -10.94 -11.87 11.98
N PRO A 27 -11.68 -12.12 13.08
CA PRO A 27 -11.28 -11.73 14.44
C PRO A 27 -9.94 -12.35 14.91
N ALA A 28 -9.57 -13.52 14.38
CA ALA A 28 -8.27 -14.13 14.66
C ALA A 28 -7.12 -13.43 13.93
N LEU A 29 -7.33 -12.96 12.69
CA LEU A 29 -6.29 -12.32 11.90
C LEU A 29 -5.93 -10.95 12.50
N ASP A 30 -6.92 -10.21 12.98
CA ASP A 30 -6.69 -8.89 13.59
C ASP A 30 -5.98 -8.98 14.94
N PHE A 31 -6.16 -10.09 15.67
CA PHE A 31 -5.47 -10.31 16.94
C PHE A 31 -4.01 -10.69 16.75
N PHE A 32 -3.70 -11.48 15.71
CA PHE A 32 -2.35 -12.04 15.50
C PHE A 32 -1.55 -11.35 14.38
N GLY A 33 -2.17 -10.52 13.56
CA GLY A 33 -1.58 -9.92 12.38
C GLY A 33 -1.74 -8.40 12.33
N THR A 34 -0.91 -7.78 11.49
CA THR A 34 -0.95 -6.34 11.20
C THR A 34 -1.44 -6.15 9.76
N ASP A 35 -2.44 -5.27 9.54
CA ASP A 35 -2.89 -4.92 8.19
C ASP A 35 -2.02 -3.80 7.60
N LEU A 36 -1.00 -4.19 6.84
CA LEU A 36 -0.11 -3.28 6.12
C LEU A 36 -0.86 -2.39 5.10
N THR A 37 -2.00 -2.85 4.56
CA THR A 37 -2.80 -2.05 3.62
C THR A 37 -3.46 -0.87 4.32
N GLU A 38 -3.91 -1.07 5.56
CA GLU A 38 -4.46 0.01 6.37
C GLU A 38 -3.37 0.99 6.78
N GLU A 39 -2.20 0.49 7.19
CA GLU A 39 -1.05 1.32 7.56
C GLU A 39 -0.53 2.17 6.39
N ALA A 40 -0.44 1.60 5.19
CA ALA A 40 -0.12 2.33 3.96
C ALA A 40 -1.14 3.45 3.68
N ARG A 41 -2.45 3.17 3.80
CA ARG A 41 -3.50 4.19 3.60
C ARG A 41 -3.45 5.32 4.62
N ASN A 42 -3.01 5.00 5.84
CA ASN A 42 -2.83 5.98 6.91
C ASN A 42 -1.49 6.75 6.82
N GLY A 43 -0.67 6.47 5.80
CA GLY A 43 0.63 7.12 5.60
C GLY A 43 1.68 6.74 6.65
N LYS A 44 1.53 5.58 7.30
CA LYS A 44 2.48 5.06 8.30
C LYS A 44 3.63 4.28 7.68
N ILE A 45 3.50 3.91 6.42
CA ILE A 45 4.52 3.20 5.65
C ILE A 45 5.23 4.21 4.75
N ASP A 46 6.56 4.19 4.82
CA ASP A 46 7.41 5.04 3.99
C ASP A 46 7.48 4.52 2.55
N HIS A 47 7.61 5.44 1.60
CA HIS A 47 7.72 5.10 0.20
C HIS A 47 9.10 4.46 -0.08
N ILE A 48 9.10 3.27 -0.69
CA ILE A 48 10.33 2.53 -0.99
C ILE A 48 11.04 3.14 -2.19
N ILE A 49 12.34 3.45 -2.05
CA ILE A 49 13.18 3.99 -3.12
C ILE A 49 14.19 2.93 -3.59
N GLY A 50 14.27 2.71 -4.90
CA GLY A 50 15.33 1.89 -5.53
C GLY A 50 15.12 0.37 -5.44
N ARG A 51 13.88 -0.09 -5.20
CA ARG A 51 13.50 -1.52 -5.15
C ARG A 51 12.53 -1.94 -6.25
N ASP A 52 12.49 -1.17 -7.34
CA ASP A 52 11.50 -1.35 -8.42
C ASP A 52 11.57 -2.75 -9.04
N THR A 53 12.77 -3.30 -9.21
CA THR A 53 12.95 -4.62 -9.82
C THR A 53 12.39 -5.74 -8.93
N GLU A 54 12.58 -5.65 -7.60
CA GLU A 54 12.01 -6.63 -6.68
C GLU A 54 10.49 -6.53 -6.61
N ILE A 55 9.95 -5.30 -6.57
CA ILE A 55 8.50 -5.04 -6.55
C ILE A 55 7.84 -5.56 -7.83
N GLU A 56 8.37 -5.24 -9.01
CA GLU A 56 7.86 -5.75 -10.28
C GLU A 56 7.87 -7.28 -10.31
N ARG A 57 8.94 -7.89 -9.80
CA ARG A 57 9.06 -9.34 -9.74
C ARG A 57 8.05 -9.97 -8.78
N LEU A 58 7.80 -9.36 -7.63
CA LEU A 58 6.78 -9.78 -6.66
C LEU A 58 5.39 -9.76 -7.29
N VAL A 59 5.00 -8.64 -7.90
CA VAL A 59 3.72 -8.47 -8.59
C VAL A 59 3.57 -9.52 -9.70
N SER A 60 4.62 -9.75 -10.48
CA SER A 60 4.64 -10.79 -11.52
C SER A 60 4.43 -12.20 -10.95
N ILE A 61 5.03 -12.54 -9.81
CA ILE A 61 4.88 -13.85 -9.16
C ILE A 61 3.48 -14.04 -8.59
N LEU A 62 2.95 -13.03 -7.90
CA LEU A 62 1.60 -13.06 -7.31
C LEU A 62 0.51 -13.28 -8.37
N ASN A 63 0.70 -12.77 -9.58
CA ASN A 63 -0.22 -12.91 -10.70
C ASN A 63 -0.18 -14.27 -11.44
N ARG A 64 0.67 -15.22 -11.02
CA ARG A 64 0.78 -16.55 -11.68
C ARG A 64 -0.38 -17.47 -11.33
N LYS A 65 -0.69 -18.41 -12.23
CA LYS A 65 -1.68 -19.47 -11.98
C LYS A 65 -1.21 -20.52 -10.97
N THR A 66 0.10 -20.74 -10.86
CA THR A 66 0.70 -21.73 -9.94
C THR A 66 1.95 -21.15 -9.29
N LYS A 67 2.25 -21.60 -8.05
CA LYS A 67 3.37 -21.12 -7.23
C LYS A 67 3.42 -19.59 -7.14
N ASN A 68 2.30 -19.00 -6.75
CA ASN A 68 2.09 -17.56 -6.65
C ASN A 68 2.53 -16.97 -5.31
N ASN A 69 3.12 -17.76 -4.41
CA ASN A 69 3.63 -17.28 -3.12
C ASN A 69 5.11 -16.92 -3.27
N PRO A 70 5.47 -15.62 -3.40
CA PRO A 70 6.87 -15.22 -3.48
C PRO A 70 7.59 -15.43 -2.15
N CYS A 71 8.91 -15.63 -2.23
CA CYS A 71 9.79 -15.71 -1.07
C CYS A 71 11.03 -14.85 -1.33
N LEU A 72 11.26 -13.85 -0.45
CA LEU A 72 12.40 -12.96 -0.52
C LEU A 72 13.57 -13.54 0.29
N VAL A 73 14.71 -13.78 -0.37
CA VAL A 73 15.90 -14.39 0.24
C VAL A 73 17.08 -13.43 0.12
N GLY A 74 17.96 -13.40 1.12
CA GLY A 74 19.18 -12.60 1.12
C GLY A 74 19.81 -12.50 2.50
N GLU A 75 20.87 -11.72 2.64
CA GLU A 75 21.55 -11.47 3.92
C GLU A 75 20.65 -10.77 4.95
N PRO A 76 20.85 -10.97 6.26
CA PRO A 76 20.15 -10.20 7.28
C PRO A 76 20.44 -8.70 7.13
N GLY A 77 19.45 -7.84 7.40
CA GLY A 77 19.64 -6.38 7.35
C GLY A 77 19.46 -5.71 5.99
N VAL A 78 19.34 -6.47 4.88
CA VAL A 78 19.14 -5.91 3.52
C VAL A 78 17.77 -5.26 3.27
N GLY A 79 16.91 -5.15 4.28
CA GLY A 79 15.59 -4.51 4.16
C GLY A 79 14.52 -5.34 3.45
N LYS A 80 14.49 -6.67 3.64
CA LYS A 80 13.44 -7.55 3.05
C LYS A 80 12.02 -7.13 3.44
N THR A 81 11.83 -6.65 4.67
CA THR A 81 10.54 -6.16 5.17
C THR A 81 10.10 -4.90 4.42
N ALA A 82 11.04 -3.99 4.20
CA ALA A 82 10.83 -2.74 3.47
C ALA A 82 10.57 -2.92 1.96
N VAL A 83 10.42 -4.15 1.44
CA VAL A 83 9.93 -4.40 0.08
C VAL A 83 8.43 -4.72 0.10
N VAL A 84 7.90 -5.14 1.25
CA VAL A 84 6.51 -5.60 1.43
C VAL A 84 5.64 -4.54 2.07
N GLU A 85 6.24 -3.69 2.92
CA GLU A 85 5.60 -2.50 3.48
C GLU A 85 5.37 -1.47 2.37
#